data_AF-A0A7H0HF06-F1
#
_entry.id   AF-A0A7H0HF06-F1
#
_cell.length_a   1.000
_cell.length_b   1.000
_cell.length_c   1.000
_cell.angle_alpha   90.00
_cell.angle_beta   90.00
_cell.angle_gamma   90.00
#
_symmetry.space_group_name_H-M   'P 1'
#
loop_
_entity.id
_entity.type
_entity.pdbx_description
1 polymer ?
#
loop_
_entity_poly.entity_id
_entity_poly.type
_entity_poly.pdbx_seq_one_letter_code
_entity_poly.pdbx_strand_id
1 'polypeptide(L)'
;MRSALRKLARINALKGQQRARQAVTMLRMFRKDPRANDFLRFEAERVLRSSIYHMRQVAVIEALLERDAVQPFLVRIPRPRRPGEPRRDAGRAASSSVRRSGKASSR
;
A
#
# COMPACT_ATOMS: atom_id res chain seq x y z
N MET A 1 6.26 -2.86 -4.69
CA MET A 1 5.02 -2.45 -3.98
C MET A 1 3.76 -2.72 -4.79
N ARG A 2 3.62 -2.21 -6.03
CA ARG A 2 2.43 -2.45 -6.89
C ARG A 2 2.04 -3.93 -7.09
N SER A 3 3.01 -4.83 -7.30
CA SER A 3 2.75 -6.27 -7.44
C SER A 3 2.14 -6.90 -6.19
N ALA A 4 2.60 -6.49 -5.00
CA ALA A 4 2.06 -6.94 -3.73
C ALA A 4 0.63 -6.43 -3.50
N LEU A 5 0.36 -5.17 -3.82
CA LEU A 5 -0.99 -4.59 -3.76
C LEU A 5 -1.95 -5.30 -4.72
N ARG A 6 -1.55 -5.56 -5.97
CA ARG A 6 -2.37 -6.34 -6.92
C ARG A 6 -2.66 -7.76 -6.41
N LYS A 7 -1.66 -8.43 -5.82
CA LYS A 7 -1.86 -9.75 -5.20
C LYS A 7 -2.85 -9.66 -4.04
N LEU A 8 -2.75 -8.64 -3.20
CA LEU A 8 -3.65 -8.41 -2.07
C LEU A 8 -5.09 -8.10 -2.53
N ALA A 9 -5.25 -7.28 -3.56
CA ALA A 9 -6.56 -7.02 -4.19
C ALA A 9 -7.18 -8.31 -4.70
N ARG A 10 -6.41 -9.15 -5.43
CA ARG A 10 -6.89 -10.44 -5.92
C ARG A 10 -7.33 -11.37 -4.79
N ILE A 11 -6.55 -11.46 -3.71
CA ILE A 11 -6.91 -12.28 -2.54
C ILE A 11 -8.22 -11.79 -1.90
N ASN A 12 -8.38 -10.48 -1.73
CA ASN A 12 -9.62 -9.92 -1.16
C ASN A 12 -10.81 -10.10 -2.09
N ALA A 13 -10.65 -9.93 -3.41
CA ALA A 13 -11.69 -10.20 -4.38
C ALA A 13 -12.18 -11.64 -4.30
N LEU A 14 -11.25 -12.61 -4.25
CA LEU A 14 -11.58 -14.03 -4.11
C LEU A 14 -12.32 -14.32 -2.80
N LYS A 15 -11.85 -13.78 -1.67
CA LYS A 15 -12.52 -13.92 -0.38
C LYS A 15 -13.92 -13.30 -0.39
N GLY A 16 -14.06 -12.10 -0.94
CA GLY A 16 -15.34 -11.41 -1.09
C GLY A 16 -16.34 -12.22 -1.91
N GLN A 17 -15.91 -12.75 -3.06
CA GLN A 17 -16.74 -13.61 -3.91
C GLN A 17 -17.12 -14.93 -3.22
N GLN A 18 -16.18 -15.58 -2.52
CA GLN A 18 -16.46 -16.81 -1.78
C GLN A 18 -17.52 -16.58 -0.69
N ARG A 19 -17.39 -15.49 0.08
CA ARG A 19 -18.36 -15.12 1.11
C ARG A 19 -19.73 -14.77 0.50
N ALA A 20 -19.77 -14.03 -0.60
CA ALA A 20 -21.02 -13.74 -1.30
C ALA A 20 -21.73 -15.03 -1.73
N ARG A 21 -21.00 -15.98 -2.32
CA ARG A 21 -21.54 -17.30 -2.70
C ARG A 21 -22.07 -18.07 -1.50
N GLN A 22 -21.33 -18.08 -0.39
CA GLN A 22 -21.75 -18.73 0.86
C GLN A 22 -23.08 -18.15 1.38
N ALA A 23 -23.20 -16.83 1.43
CA ALA A 23 -24.43 -16.18 1.86
C ALA A 23 -25.61 -16.46 0.92
N VAL A 24 -25.40 -16.42 -0.40
CA VAL A 24 -26.43 -16.78 -1.37
C VAL A 24 -26.90 -18.23 -1.18
N THR A 25 -25.98 -19.15 -0.90
CA THR A 25 -26.34 -20.55 -0.57
C THR A 25 -27.21 -20.62 0.69
N MET A 26 -26.87 -19.90 1.75
CA MET A 26 -27.67 -19.85 2.99
C MET A 26 -29.07 -19.27 2.73
N LEU A 27 -29.18 -18.18 1.95
CA LEU A 27 -30.46 -17.59 1.57
C LEU A 27 -31.31 -18.53 0.69
N ARG A 28 -30.66 -19.36 -0.15
CA ARG A 28 -31.36 -20.39 -0.92
C ARG A 28 -31.85 -21.55 -0.06
N MET A 29 -31.11 -21.92 0.99
CA MET A 29 -31.54 -22.91 1.98
C MET A 29 -32.78 -22.42 2.74
N PHE A 30 -32.80 -21.14 3.14
CA PHE A 30 -33.99 -20.51 3.72
C PHE A 30 -35.24 -20.66 2.82
N ARG A 31 -35.11 -20.43 1.51
CA ARG A 31 -36.24 -20.60 0.57
C ARG A 31 -36.78 -22.04 0.52
N LYS A 32 -35.97 -23.03 0.88
CA LYS A 32 -36.37 -24.46 0.89
C LYS A 32 -36.96 -24.89 2.23
N ASP A 33 -36.46 -24.34 3.34
CA ASP A 33 -36.97 -24.64 4.68
C ASP A 33 -37.17 -23.33 5.48
N PRO A 34 -38.40 -22.80 5.50
CA PRO A 34 -38.72 -21.56 6.20
C PRO A 34 -38.71 -21.69 7.73
N ARG A 35 -38.54 -22.89 8.31
CA ARG A 35 -38.54 -23.08 9.77
C ARG A 35 -37.19 -22.73 10.40
N ALA A 36 -36.11 -22.72 9.62
CA ALA A 36 -34.77 -22.32 10.04
C ALA A 36 -34.46 -20.81 9.81
N ASN A 37 -35.50 -20.00 9.61
CA ASN A 37 -35.45 -18.68 8.98
C ASN A 37 -34.54 -17.66 9.69
N ASP A 38 -34.81 -17.37 10.96
CA ASP A 38 -34.14 -16.25 11.62
C ASP A 38 -32.65 -16.50 11.82
N PHE A 39 -32.28 -17.74 12.15
CA PHE A 39 -30.88 -18.14 12.26
C PHE A 39 -30.15 -18.08 10.90
N LEU A 40 -30.71 -18.69 9.85
CA LEU A 40 -30.09 -18.69 8.52
C LEU A 40 -30.00 -17.30 7.92
N ARG A 41 -31.01 -16.46 8.15
CA ARG A 41 -31.03 -15.06 7.71
C ARG A 41 -29.96 -14.24 8.44
N PHE A 42 -29.87 -14.36 9.75
CA PHE A 42 -28.84 -13.70 10.56
C PHE A 42 -27.43 -14.11 10.12
N GLU A 43 -27.20 -15.42 9.94
CA GLU A 43 -25.90 -15.93 9.48
C GLU A 43 -25.58 -15.47 8.05
N ALA A 44 -26.55 -15.50 7.14
CA ALA A 44 -26.36 -15.00 5.77
C ALA A 44 -26.01 -13.51 5.75
N GLU A 45 -26.67 -12.69 6.57
CA GLU A 45 -26.36 -11.27 6.70
C GLU A 45 -24.93 -11.05 7.24
N ARG A 46 -24.55 -11.80 8.27
CA ARG A 46 -23.20 -11.74 8.84
C ARG A 46 -22.13 -12.08 7.78
N VAL A 47 -22.38 -13.11 6.98
CA VAL A 47 -21.48 -13.50 5.87
C VAL A 47 -21.46 -12.44 4.76
N LEU A 48 -22.60 -11.83 4.42
CA LEU A 48 -22.68 -10.71 3.45
C LEU A 48 -21.86 -9.50 3.91
N ARG A 49 -21.94 -9.12 5.19
CA ARG A 49 -21.13 -8.02 5.74
C ARG A 49 -19.63 -8.30 5.59
N SER A 50 -19.19 -9.55 5.80
CA SER A 50 -17.81 -9.96 5.55
C SER A 50 -17.43 -9.89 4.06
N SER A 51 -18.34 -10.24 3.15
CA SER A 51 -18.12 -10.06 1.71
C SER A 51 -17.91 -8.59 1.34
N ILE A 52 -18.80 -7.71 1.81
CA ILE A 52 -18.74 -6.26 1.57
C ILE A 52 -17.42 -5.68 2.10
N TYR A 53 -16.98 -6.11 3.28
CA TYR A 53 -15.69 -5.69 3.84
C TYR A 53 -14.53 -5.97 2.87
N HIS A 54 -14.44 -7.21 2.35
CA HIS A 54 -13.38 -7.55 1.40
C HIS A 54 -13.49 -6.76 0.08
N MET A 55 -14.70 -6.56 -0.43
CA MET A 55 -14.92 -5.77 -1.65
C MET A 55 -14.53 -4.30 -1.46
N ARG A 56 -14.79 -3.72 -0.27
CA ARG A 56 -14.32 -2.37 0.08
C ARG A 56 -12.80 -2.31 0.14
N GLN A 57 -12.14 -3.33 0.68
CA GLN A 57 -10.67 -3.40 0.68
C GLN A 57 -10.11 -3.44 -0.74
N VAL A 58 -10.75 -4.18 -1.66
CA VAL A 58 -10.36 -4.17 -3.08
C VAL A 58 -10.43 -2.76 -3.65
N ALA A 59 -11.56 -2.06 -3.48
CA ALA A 59 -11.72 -0.70 -3.98
C ALA A 59 -10.67 0.28 -3.41
N VAL A 60 -10.34 0.16 -2.12
CA VAL A 60 -9.28 0.98 -1.51
C VAL A 60 -7.92 0.67 -2.12
N ILE A 61 -7.59 -0.61 -2.35
CA ILE A 61 -6.31 -1.01 -2.94
C ILE A 61 -6.22 -0.55 -4.41
N GLU A 62 -7.31 -0.63 -5.17
CA GLU A 62 -7.38 -0.15 -6.54
C GLU A 62 -7.15 1.37 -6.60
N ALA A 63 -7.80 2.13 -5.72
CA ALA A 63 -7.58 3.58 -5.62
C ALA A 63 -6.12 3.94 -5.23
N LEU A 64 -5.48 3.13 -4.38
CA LEU A 64 -4.04 3.30 -4.07
C LEU A 64 -3.15 3.01 -5.27
N LEU A 65 -3.46 1.97 -6.04
CA LEU A 65 -2.73 1.63 -7.26
C LEU A 65 -2.86 2.72 -8.34
N GLU A 66 -4.04 3.33 -8.46
CA GLU A 66 -4.29 4.47 -9.36
C GLU A 66 -3.53 5.72 -8.92
N ARG A 67 -3.55 6.04 -7.63
CA ARG A 67 -2.77 7.17 -7.07
C ARG A 67 -1.27 6.99 -7.29
N ASP A 68 -0.74 5.81 -7.03
CA ASP A 68 0.67 5.48 -7.32
C ASP A 68 0.99 5.59 -8.81
N ALA A 69 0.02 5.30 -9.70
CA ALA A 69 0.19 5.42 -11.14
C ALA A 69 0.24 6.88 -11.62
N VAL A 70 -0.54 7.77 -10.98
CA VAL A 70 -0.63 9.19 -11.31
C VAL A 70 0.46 10.03 -10.63
N GLN A 71 1.01 9.58 -9.50
CA GLN A 71 2.11 10.27 -8.80
C GLN A 71 3.35 9.40 -8.54
N PRO A 72 4.09 8.92 -9.55
CA PRO A 72 5.36 8.25 -9.29
C PRO A 72 6.47 9.21 -8.80
N PHE A 73 6.29 10.53 -8.92
CA PHE A 73 7.36 11.53 -8.76
C PHE A 73 6.96 12.85 -8.09
N LEU A 74 5.75 12.98 -7.53
CA LEU A 74 5.41 14.19 -6.80
C LEU A 74 6.09 14.21 -5.42
N VAL A 75 7.30 14.76 -5.49
CA VAL A 75 7.94 15.65 -4.53
C VAL A 75 8.37 14.96 -3.24
N ARG A 76 9.68 14.65 -3.16
CA ARG A 76 10.42 14.81 -1.90
C ARG A 76 10.12 16.22 -1.42
N ILE A 77 9.08 16.40 -0.59
CA ILE A 77 8.83 17.66 0.08
C ILE A 77 10.07 17.85 0.96
N PRO A 78 10.93 18.86 0.72
CA PRO A 78 12.03 19.12 1.60
C PRO A 78 11.42 19.35 2.98
N ARG A 79 11.81 18.53 3.95
CA ARG A 79 11.36 18.71 5.33
C ARG A 79 11.65 20.16 5.73
N PRO A 80 10.71 20.86 6.37
CA PRO A 80 11.02 22.16 6.94
C PRO A 80 12.20 21.96 7.90
N ARG A 81 13.30 22.66 7.64
CA ARG A 81 14.49 22.64 8.49
C ARG A 81 14.06 22.99 9.91
N ARG A 82 14.43 22.14 10.87
CA ARG A 82 14.25 22.50 12.28
C ARG A 82 15.14 23.70 12.58
N PRO A 83 14.72 24.65 13.43
CA PRO A 83 15.61 25.69 13.93
C PRO A 83 16.82 25.01 14.58
N GLY A 84 18.02 25.24 14.04
CA GLY A 84 19.28 24.66 14.52
C GLY A 84 19.90 23.55 13.66
N GLU A 85 19.33 23.17 12.50
CA GLU A 85 20.03 22.27 11.58
C GLU A 85 21.22 22.97 10.90
N PRO A 86 22.45 22.44 11.04
CA PRO A 86 23.62 23.05 10.42
C PRO A 86 23.52 22.95 8.90
N ARG A 87 23.71 24.10 8.25
CA ARG A 87 23.76 24.26 6.81
C ARG A 87 24.98 23.47 6.31
N ARG A 88 24.77 22.29 5.71
CA ARG A 88 25.82 21.67 4.89
C ARG A 88 25.93 22.51 3.62
N ASP A 89 26.78 23.53 3.69
CA ASP A 89 27.10 24.35 2.54
C ASP A 89 27.76 23.47 1.48
N ALA A 90 27.07 23.36 0.35
CA ALA A 90 27.66 22.97 -0.91
C ALA A 90 28.62 24.08 -1.35
N GLY A 91 29.82 24.09 -0.80
CA GLY A 91 30.95 24.87 -1.31
C GLY A 91 31.69 24.05 -2.37
N ARG A 92 31.30 24.23 -3.64
CA ARG A 92 32.14 23.86 -4.79
C ARG A 92 33.02 25.06 -5.14
N ALA A 93 34.28 24.76 -5.47
CA ALA A 93 35.34 25.60 -6.04
C ALA A 93 36.06 26.52 -5.02
N ALA A 94 37.38 26.70 -5.03
CA ALA A 94 38.38 26.41 -6.05
C ALA A 94 39.77 26.16 -5.40
N SER A 95 40.52 25.27 -6.05
CA SER A 95 41.93 25.42 -6.44
C SER A 95 42.79 26.51 -5.76
N SER A 96 43.84 26.11 -5.02
CA SER A 96 45.15 26.77 -5.09
C SER A 96 46.27 25.91 -4.49
N SER A 97 47.10 25.37 -5.39
CA SER A 97 48.57 25.23 -5.32
C SER A 97 49.28 25.27 -3.95
N VAL A 98 49.92 24.15 -3.57
CA VAL A 98 51.32 24.17 -3.12
C VAL A 98 52.06 23.02 -3.80
N ARG A 99 52.86 23.36 -4.81
CA ARG A 99 53.99 22.54 -5.23
C ARG A 99 55.01 22.54 -4.09
N ARG A 100 55.47 21.36 -3.66
CA ARG A 100 56.79 21.24 -3.01
C ARG A 100 57.56 20.13 -3.69
N SER A 101 58.32 20.54 -4.70
CA SER A 101 59.40 19.80 -5.33
C SER A 101 60.68 19.90 -4.49
N GLY A 102 61.46 18.82 -4.42
CA GLY A 102 62.83 18.76 -3.87
C GLY A 102 63.00 17.54 -2.95
N LYS A 103 63.38 16.33 -3.41
CA LYS A 103 64.62 15.87 -4.05
C LYS A 103 65.81 15.77 -3.07
N ALA A 104 66.17 14.53 -2.68
CA ALA A 104 67.52 13.99 -2.37
C ALA A 104 67.31 12.61 -1.69
N SER A 105 67.59 11.45 -2.31
CA SER A 105 68.90 10.87 -2.65
C SER A 105 69.84 10.71 -1.45
N SER A 106 69.97 9.49 -0.91
CA SER A 106 71.25 8.76 -0.86
C SER A 106 71.14 7.43 -0.09
N ARG A 107 71.59 6.37 -0.77
CA ARG A 107 72.28 5.14 -0.31
C ARG A 107 71.60 4.20 0.69
#